data_AF-A0AAN7EUD1-F1
#
_entry.id   AF-A0AAN7EUD1-F1
#
_cell.length_a   1.000
_cell.length_b   1.000
_cell.length_c   1.000
_cell.angle_alpha   90.00
_cell.angle_beta   90.00
_cell.angle_gamma   90.00
#
_symmetry.space_group_name_H-M   'P 1'
#
loop_
_entity.id
_entity.type
_entity.pdbx_description
1 polymer ?
#
loop_
_entity_poly.entity_id
_entity_poly.type
_entity_poly.pdbx_seq_one_letter_code
_entity_poly.pdbx_strand_id
1 'polypeptide(L)'
;MSRERERFDDEIGKRIKRETDASSQMGRRHMLGPPGTLNTITPCAACKLLRRRCAQECPFSPYFSPHEPQKFASVHKVFGASNVSKMLMEVPESQRADAANSLVYEANVRLSDPVYGCMGAISALQQQVQSLQAELNAVRTEILKYKYREANILPSSHHHHHHHLALLTSSGAVSIAAPPPTPPPTTPPPPPPFPPNSSSSSMYNQTITSAADYSTISSSDNVSYFG
;
A
#
# COMPACT_ATOMS: atom_id res chain seq x y z
N MET A 1 -50.12 38.52 -16.69
CA MET A 1 -48.95 37.73 -16.23
C MET A 1 -47.66 38.11 -16.98
N SER A 2 -47.27 39.40 -17.08
CA SER A 2 -46.04 39.75 -17.84
C SER A 2 -45.35 41.07 -17.46
N ARG A 3 -45.62 41.70 -16.30
CA ARG A 3 -44.96 42.98 -15.94
C ARG A 3 -44.42 43.10 -14.51
N GLU A 4 -44.67 42.11 -13.66
CA GLU A 4 -44.19 42.12 -12.26
C GLU A 4 -42.93 41.26 -12.04
N ARG A 5 -42.49 40.48 -13.04
CA ARG A 5 -41.25 39.68 -12.95
C ARG A 5 -39.99 40.40 -13.44
N GLU A 6 -40.11 41.49 -14.21
CA GLU A 6 -38.95 42.24 -14.72
C GLU A 6 -38.41 43.28 -13.73
N ARG A 7 -39.05 43.49 -12.57
CA ARG A 7 -38.57 44.46 -11.57
C ARG A 7 -37.78 43.81 -10.41
N PHE A 8 -37.80 42.48 -10.29
CA PHE A 8 -37.16 41.78 -9.17
C PHE A 8 -35.72 41.32 -9.48
N ASP A 9 -35.33 41.18 -10.75
CA ASP A 9 -33.97 40.79 -11.14
C ASP A 9 -32.96 41.95 -11.19
N ASP A 10 -33.42 43.21 -11.26
CA ASP A 10 -32.56 44.41 -11.24
C ASP A 10 -32.07 44.81 -9.83
N GLU A 11 -32.64 44.24 -8.77
CA GLU A 11 -32.29 44.56 -7.37
C GLU A 11 -31.28 43.54 -6.76
N ILE A 12 -31.21 42.31 -7.28
CA ILE A 12 -30.22 41.31 -6.87
C ILE A 12 -28.84 41.59 -7.51
N GLY A 13 -28.79 42.09 -8.75
CA GLY A 13 -27.53 42.39 -9.45
C GLY A 13 -26.69 43.53 -8.85
N LYS A 14 -27.29 44.40 -8.02
CA LYS A 14 -26.60 45.56 -7.40
C LYS A 14 -26.06 45.31 -5.99
N ARG A 15 -26.45 44.21 -5.31
CA ARG A 15 -25.83 43.82 -4.03
C ARG A 15 -24.57 42.96 -4.18
N ILE A 16 -24.43 42.22 -5.28
CA ILE A 16 -23.30 41.28 -5.47
C ILE A 16 -21.99 42.00 -5.88
N LYS A 17 -22.05 43.26 -6.35
CA LYS A 17 -20.85 44.02 -6.74
C LYS A 17 -20.27 44.92 -5.63
N ARG A 18 -20.86 44.95 -4.42
CA ARG A 18 -20.41 45.81 -3.30
C ARG A 18 -19.90 45.09 -2.05
N GLU A 19 -19.90 43.75 -2.03
CA GLU A 19 -19.37 42.99 -0.88
C GLU A 19 -18.01 42.31 -1.15
N THR A 20 -17.27 42.74 -2.16
CA THR A 20 -15.88 42.30 -2.38
C THR A 20 -14.84 43.27 -1.80
N ASP A 21 -15.28 44.37 -1.16
CA ASP A 21 -14.37 45.39 -0.65
C ASP A 21 -14.82 45.94 0.72
N ALA A 22 -14.84 45.10 1.74
CA ALA A 22 -14.83 45.55 3.13
C ALA A 22 -14.47 44.41 4.11
N SER A 23 -13.33 44.60 4.80
CA SER A 23 -13.09 44.11 6.16
C SER A 23 -12.85 42.61 6.40
N SER A 24 -11.57 42.22 6.35
CA SER A 24 -10.95 41.50 7.47
C SER A 24 -9.45 41.82 7.55
N GLN A 25 -9.23 43.03 8.05
CA GLN A 25 -7.98 43.51 8.61
C GLN A 25 -7.77 42.81 9.96
N MET A 26 -6.88 41.81 10.01
CA MET A 26 -6.26 41.36 11.26
C MET A 26 -4.74 41.38 11.11
N GLY A 27 -4.14 42.41 11.70
CA GLY A 27 -2.81 42.43 12.31
C GLY A 27 -1.65 41.76 11.57
N ARG A 28 -1.09 42.41 10.55
CA ARG A 28 0.30 42.18 10.16
C ARG A 28 1.24 42.82 11.19
N ARG A 29 1.78 42.02 12.10
CA ARG A 29 3.02 42.40 12.79
C ARG A 29 4.16 42.32 11.77
N HIS A 30 4.56 43.46 11.22
CA HIS A 30 5.79 43.58 10.44
C HIS A 30 6.99 43.34 11.39
N MET A 31 7.62 42.18 11.28
CA MET A 31 9.02 42.01 11.71
C MET A 31 9.88 42.36 10.49
N LEU A 32 10.64 43.44 10.61
CA LEU A 32 11.66 43.86 9.65
C LEU A 32 12.75 42.77 9.57
N GLY A 33 12.62 41.87 8.59
CA GLY A 33 13.69 40.99 8.14
C GLY A 33 14.24 41.48 6.79
N PRO A 34 15.50 41.13 6.43
CA PRO A 34 16.16 41.66 5.22
C PRO A 34 15.46 41.20 3.94
N PRO A 35 15.59 41.95 2.82
CA PRO A 35 14.95 41.64 1.56
C PRO A 35 15.70 40.50 0.85
N GLY A 36 15.42 39.26 1.26
CA GLY A 36 15.66 38.08 0.44
C GLY A 36 14.43 37.82 -0.41
N THR A 37 14.60 37.94 -1.73
CA THR A 37 13.69 37.48 -2.81
C THR A 37 12.49 36.65 -2.31
N LEU A 38 11.35 37.32 -2.12
CA LEU A 38 10.08 36.63 -1.86
C LEU A 38 9.61 35.98 -3.16
N ASN A 39 10.16 34.81 -3.42
CA ASN A 39 9.73 33.91 -4.47
C ASN A 39 8.25 33.58 -4.17
N THR A 40 7.38 33.85 -5.13
CA THR A 40 5.96 33.45 -5.16
C THR A 40 5.82 31.94 -5.31
N ILE A 41 6.53 31.16 -4.49
CA ILE A 41 6.49 29.70 -4.52
C ILE A 41 5.29 29.29 -3.70
N THR A 42 4.26 28.81 -4.41
CA THR A 42 3.14 28.10 -3.79
C THR A 42 3.71 27.00 -2.89
N PRO A 43 3.47 27.04 -1.57
CA PRO A 43 4.05 26.03 -0.68
C PRO A 43 3.48 24.65 -1.04
N CYS A 44 4.33 23.62 -1.02
CA CYS A 44 3.88 22.24 -1.21
C CYS A 44 2.85 21.83 -0.13
N ALA A 45 2.10 20.74 -0.35
CA ALA A 45 1.07 20.29 0.57
C ALA A 45 1.62 20.06 1.99
N ALA A 46 2.84 19.56 2.11
CA ALA A 46 3.50 19.36 3.40
C ALA A 46 3.75 20.67 4.15
N CYS A 47 4.40 21.63 3.50
CA CYS A 47 4.71 22.91 4.12
C CYS A 47 3.44 23.71 4.44
N LYS A 48 2.41 23.61 3.60
CA LYS A 48 1.09 24.19 3.86
C LYS A 48 0.44 23.59 5.11
N LEU A 49 0.41 22.25 5.23
CA LEU A 49 -0.17 21.58 6.41
C LEU A 49 0.62 21.86 7.69
N LEU A 50 1.95 21.85 7.61
CA LEU A 50 2.86 22.10 8.74
C LEU A 50 3.01 23.60 9.08
N ARG A 51 2.34 24.49 8.36
CA ARG A 51 2.38 25.96 8.55
C ARG A 51 3.80 26.54 8.58
N ARG A 52 4.69 26.03 7.73
CA ARG A 52 6.09 26.49 7.61
C ARG A 52 6.41 26.97 6.19
N ARG A 53 7.49 27.75 6.04
CA ARG A 53 7.98 28.19 4.72
C ARG A 53 8.47 26.98 3.90
N CYS A 54 8.08 26.93 2.62
CA CYS A 54 8.62 25.96 1.67
C CYS A 54 9.95 26.48 1.12
N ALA A 55 11.05 25.81 1.45
CA ALA A 55 12.38 26.12 0.90
C ALA A 55 12.48 25.66 -0.57
N GLN A 56 13.51 26.14 -1.29
CA GLN A 56 13.81 25.68 -2.65
C GLN A 56 14.07 24.17 -2.66
N GLU A 57 14.97 23.71 -1.78
CA GLU A 57 15.32 22.31 -1.59
C GLU A 57 14.41 21.62 -0.54
N CYS A 58 13.09 21.75 -0.71
CA CYS A 58 12.15 21.10 0.20
C CYS A 58 12.04 19.60 -0.14
N PRO A 59 12.32 18.67 0.81
CA PRO A 59 12.31 17.23 0.55
C PRO A 59 10.92 16.68 0.21
N PHE A 60 9.87 17.45 0.47
CA PHE A 60 8.48 17.06 0.20
C PHE A 60 7.93 17.66 -1.09
N SER A 61 8.53 18.76 -1.60
CA SER A 61 7.94 19.53 -2.69
C SER A 61 7.78 18.74 -4.00
N PRO A 62 8.74 17.90 -4.42
CA PRO A 62 8.59 17.11 -5.65
C PRO A 62 7.47 16.07 -5.60
N TYR A 63 7.08 15.60 -4.40
CA TYR A 63 6.21 14.43 -4.23
C TYR A 63 4.82 14.78 -3.69
N PHE A 64 4.67 15.92 -3.00
CA PHE A 64 3.43 16.34 -2.36
C PHE A 64 2.92 17.67 -2.93
N SER A 65 2.22 17.58 -4.05
CA SER A 65 1.61 18.72 -4.75
C SER A 65 0.61 19.47 -3.86
N PRO A 66 0.57 20.83 -3.90
CA PRO A 66 -0.44 21.61 -3.18
C PRO A 66 -1.89 21.32 -3.62
N HIS A 67 -2.08 20.73 -4.80
CA HIS A 67 -3.40 20.35 -5.32
C HIS A 67 -3.94 19.05 -4.69
N GLU A 68 -3.08 18.27 -4.04
CA GLU A 68 -3.45 16.99 -3.41
C GLU A 68 -3.11 16.98 -1.91
N PRO A 69 -3.68 17.89 -1.10
CA PRO A 69 -3.32 18.04 0.31
C PRO A 69 -3.61 16.76 1.13
N GLN A 70 -4.57 15.95 0.70
CA GLN A 70 -4.95 14.72 1.37
C GLN A 70 -3.83 13.68 1.38
N LYS A 71 -3.01 13.62 0.30
CA LYS A 71 -1.86 12.69 0.25
C LYS A 71 -0.91 12.92 1.41
N PHE A 72 -0.54 14.18 1.64
CA PHE A 72 0.35 14.50 2.76
C PHE A 72 -0.34 14.37 4.12
N ALA A 73 -1.62 14.72 4.22
CA ALA A 73 -2.38 14.57 5.46
C ALA A 73 -2.42 13.11 5.95
N SER A 74 -2.67 12.16 5.03
CA SER A 74 -2.69 10.74 5.36
C SER A 74 -1.33 10.23 5.86
N VAL A 75 -0.26 10.49 5.10
CA VAL A 75 1.09 10.03 5.51
C VAL A 75 1.58 10.72 6.78
N HIS A 76 1.23 11.99 6.98
CA HIS A 76 1.54 12.71 8.21
C HIS A 76 0.86 12.09 9.42
N LYS A 77 -0.42 11.69 9.28
CA LYS A 77 -1.19 11.07 10.36
C LYS A 77 -0.66 9.69 10.73
N VAL A 78 -0.24 8.88 9.76
CA VAL A 78 0.19 7.49 10.00
C VAL A 78 1.67 7.38 10.35
N PHE A 79 2.54 8.05 9.60
CA PHE A 79 3.99 7.93 9.74
C PHE A 79 4.64 9.12 10.44
N GLY A 80 4.04 10.31 10.35
CA GLY A 80 4.63 11.56 10.83
C GLY A 80 5.63 12.18 9.84
N ALA A 81 5.72 13.51 9.82
CA ALA A 81 6.49 14.23 8.81
C ALA A 81 8.00 13.90 8.86
N SER A 82 8.58 13.80 10.06
CA SER A 82 10.00 13.52 10.23
C SER A 82 10.39 12.13 9.71
N ASN A 83 9.55 11.11 9.99
CA ASN A 83 9.78 9.75 9.51
C ASN A 83 9.65 9.69 7.99
N VAL A 84 8.62 10.32 7.41
CA VAL A 84 8.46 10.40 5.94
C VAL A 84 9.68 11.07 5.31
N SER A 85 10.18 12.18 5.88
CA SER A 85 11.41 12.82 5.39
C SER A 85 12.60 11.87 5.43
N LYS A 86 12.79 11.15 6.54
CA LYS A 86 13.89 10.21 6.71
C LYS A 86 13.81 9.07 5.70
N MET A 87 12.66 8.41 5.57
CA MET A 87 12.45 7.31 4.62
C MET A 87 12.68 7.75 3.17
N LEU A 88 12.23 8.95 2.79
CA LEU A 88 12.50 9.47 1.44
C LEU A 88 13.98 9.74 1.22
N MET A 89 14.73 10.19 2.23
CA MET A 89 16.17 10.46 2.08
C MET A 89 17.02 9.18 2.09
N GLU A 90 16.54 8.09 2.70
CA GLU A 90 17.19 6.77 2.67
C GLU A 90 17.08 6.07 1.30
N VAL A 91 16.09 6.46 0.49
CA VAL A 91 15.85 5.92 -0.85
C VAL A 91 16.59 6.75 -1.91
N PRO A 92 17.20 6.11 -2.96
CA PRO A 92 17.79 6.82 -4.09
C PRO A 92 16.78 7.74 -4.77
N GLU A 93 17.22 8.90 -5.25
CA GLU A 93 16.34 9.95 -5.78
C GLU A 93 15.38 9.45 -6.87
N SER A 94 15.84 8.55 -7.73
CA SER A 94 15.04 7.93 -8.80
C SER A 94 13.83 7.13 -8.31
N GLN A 95 13.86 6.62 -7.07
CA GLN A 95 12.81 5.79 -6.49
C GLN A 95 11.95 6.55 -5.46
N ARG A 96 12.30 7.80 -5.12
CA ARG A 96 11.59 8.56 -4.08
C ARG A 96 10.13 8.85 -4.44
N ALA A 97 9.83 9.03 -5.73
CA ALA A 97 8.45 9.21 -6.19
C ALA A 97 7.60 7.96 -5.90
N ASP A 98 8.13 6.77 -6.21
CA ASP A 98 7.46 5.50 -5.96
C ASP A 98 7.35 5.20 -4.46
N ALA A 99 8.39 5.52 -3.68
CA ALA A 99 8.36 5.43 -2.23
C ALA A 99 7.27 6.35 -1.64
N ALA A 100 7.17 7.60 -2.09
CA ALA A 100 6.13 8.51 -1.65
C ALA A 100 4.72 8.00 -1.99
N ASN A 101 4.52 7.46 -3.19
CA ASN A 101 3.26 6.84 -3.60
C ASN A 101 2.90 5.62 -2.73
N SER A 102 3.88 4.79 -2.42
CA SER A 102 3.70 3.61 -1.55
C SER A 102 3.31 4.02 -0.13
N LEU A 103 3.98 5.02 0.44
CA LEU A 103 3.63 5.58 1.75
C LEU A 103 2.20 6.15 1.76
N VAL A 104 1.80 6.85 0.69
CA VAL A 104 0.43 7.37 0.56
C VAL A 104 -0.59 6.23 0.53
N TYR A 105 -0.33 5.19 -0.26
CA TYR A 105 -1.20 4.01 -0.31
C TYR A 105 -1.32 3.35 1.07
N GLU A 106 -0.20 3.01 1.70
CA GLU A 106 -0.18 2.36 3.01
C GLU A 106 -0.88 3.21 4.09
N ALA A 107 -0.65 4.52 4.09
CA ALA A 107 -1.33 5.43 5.00
C ALA A 107 -2.85 5.42 4.79
N ASN A 108 -3.32 5.50 3.54
CA ASN A 108 -4.75 5.48 3.24
C ASN A 108 -5.41 4.16 3.66
N VAL A 109 -4.75 3.02 3.41
CA VAL A 109 -5.26 1.71 3.82
C VAL A 109 -5.27 1.60 5.35
N ARG A 110 -4.22 2.04 6.04
CA ARG A 110 -4.17 2.03 7.52
C ARG A 110 -5.21 2.97 8.15
N LEU A 111 -5.56 4.06 7.49
CA LEU A 111 -6.64 4.94 7.95
C LEU A 111 -8.03 4.33 7.74
N SER A 112 -8.19 3.52 6.70
CA SER A 112 -9.46 2.82 6.39
C SER A 112 -9.63 1.56 7.24
N ASP A 113 -8.54 0.85 7.51
CA ASP A 113 -8.46 -0.31 8.39
C ASP A 113 -7.36 -0.06 9.45
N PRO A 114 -7.73 0.50 10.62
CA PRO A 114 -6.79 0.78 11.70
C PRO A 114 -6.15 -0.45 12.33
N VAL A 115 -6.77 -1.63 12.17
CA VAL A 115 -6.35 -2.88 12.81
C VAL A 115 -5.31 -3.58 11.93
N TYR A 116 -5.65 -3.90 10.69
CA TYR A 116 -4.79 -4.70 9.81
C TYR A 116 -4.13 -3.89 8.69
N GLY A 117 -4.69 -2.74 8.31
CA GLY A 117 -4.15 -1.90 7.24
C GLY A 117 -3.81 -2.70 5.97
N CYS A 118 -2.59 -2.51 5.44
CA CYS A 118 -2.14 -3.23 4.26
C CYS A 118 -1.98 -4.75 4.47
N MET A 119 -1.78 -5.22 5.70
CA MET A 119 -1.70 -6.66 5.98
C MET A 119 -3.03 -7.37 5.71
N GLY A 120 -4.16 -6.73 5.99
CA GLY A 120 -5.48 -7.27 5.68
C GLY A 120 -5.67 -7.51 4.18
N ALA A 121 -5.23 -6.55 3.36
CA ALA A 121 -5.23 -6.68 1.90
C ALA A 121 -4.32 -7.83 1.43
N ILE A 122 -3.13 -7.96 2.01
CA ILE A 122 -2.21 -9.07 1.70
C ILE A 122 -2.85 -10.42 2.03
N SER A 123 -3.43 -10.58 3.23
CA SER A 123 -4.07 -11.83 3.64
C SER A 123 -5.26 -12.19 2.75
N ALA A 124 -6.09 -11.22 2.38
CA ALA A 124 -7.21 -11.44 1.46
C ALA A 124 -6.73 -11.90 0.08
N LEU A 125 -5.69 -11.26 -0.48
CA LEU A 125 -5.10 -11.66 -1.75
C LEU A 125 -4.48 -13.06 -1.69
N GLN A 126 -3.79 -13.38 -0.59
CA GLN A 126 -3.21 -14.73 -0.40
C GLN A 126 -4.30 -15.81 -0.34
N GLN A 127 -5.42 -15.55 0.33
CA GLN A 127 -6.56 -16.47 0.35
C GLN A 127 -7.18 -16.63 -1.04
N GLN A 128 -7.31 -15.53 -1.80
CA GLN A 128 -7.82 -15.58 -3.17
C GLN A 128 -6.92 -16.41 -4.10
N VAL A 129 -5.60 -16.22 -4.01
CA VAL A 129 -4.63 -17.03 -4.76
C VAL A 129 -4.78 -18.51 -4.43
N GLN A 130 -4.90 -18.86 -3.14
CA GLN A 130 -5.08 -20.25 -2.71
C GLN A 130 -6.40 -20.84 -3.23
N SER A 131 -7.49 -20.09 -3.15
CA SER A 131 -8.81 -20.52 -3.65
C SER A 131 -8.77 -20.78 -5.16
N LEU A 132 -8.22 -19.84 -5.93
CA LEU A 132 -8.11 -19.98 -7.39
C LEU A 132 -7.18 -21.14 -7.77
N GLN A 133 -6.10 -21.36 -7.02
CA GLN A 133 -5.21 -22.48 -7.25
C GLN A 133 -5.90 -23.83 -6.95
N ALA A 134 -6.74 -23.90 -5.92
CA ALA A 134 -7.54 -25.08 -5.61
C ALA A 134 -8.57 -25.39 -6.71
N GLU A 135 -9.25 -24.36 -7.21
CA GLU A 135 -10.20 -24.50 -8.33
C GLU A 135 -9.51 -24.99 -9.61
N LEU A 136 -8.37 -24.38 -9.98
CA LEU A 136 -7.57 -24.83 -11.12
C LEU A 136 -7.15 -26.29 -10.98
N ASN A 137 -6.76 -26.72 -9.78
CA ASN A 137 -6.34 -28.10 -9.52
C ASN A 137 -7.53 -29.08 -9.59
N ALA A 138 -8.71 -28.67 -9.12
CA ALA A 138 -9.93 -29.45 -9.23
C ALA A 138 -10.31 -29.68 -10.70
N VAL A 139 -10.32 -28.62 -11.52
CA VAL A 139 -10.61 -28.71 -12.96
C VAL A 139 -9.57 -29.58 -13.69
N ARG A 140 -8.28 -29.40 -13.40
CA ARG A 140 -7.21 -30.25 -13.98
C ARG A 140 -7.43 -31.73 -13.65
N THR A 141 -7.81 -32.02 -12.41
CA THR A 141 -8.11 -33.39 -11.96
C THR A 141 -9.33 -33.95 -12.70
N GLU A 142 -10.36 -33.13 -12.93
CA GLU A 142 -11.54 -33.54 -13.69
C GLU A 142 -11.20 -33.85 -15.16
N ILE A 143 -10.41 -33.00 -15.82
CA ILE A 143 -9.93 -33.23 -17.19
C ILE A 143 -9.17 -34.56 -17.29
N LEU A 144 -8.27 -34.84 -16.34
CA LEU A 144 -7.53 -36.09 -16.31
C LEU A 144 -8.45 -37.31 -16.15
N LYS A 145 -9.49 -37.20 -15.31
CA LYS A 145 -10.50 -38.26 -15.16
C LYS A 145 -11.26 -38.52 -16.46
N TYR A 146 -11.66 -37.47 -17.20
CA TYR A 146 -12.32 -37.66 -18.50
C TYR A 146 -11.39 -38.32 -19.53
N LYS A 147 -10.14 -37.86 -19.64
CA LYS A 147 -9.15 -38.46 -20.55
C LYS A 147 -8.89 -39.94 -20.23
N TYR A 148 -8.79 -40.29 -18.96
CA TYR A 148 -8.62 -41.68 -18.56
C TYR A 148 -9.86 -42.52 -18.86
N ARG A 149 -11.07 -41.99 -18.63
CA ARG A 149 -12.32 -42.67 -19.01
C ARG A 149 -12.42 -42.91 -20.51
N GLU A 150 -12.09 -41.92 -21.33
CA GLU A 150 -12.09 -42.05 -22.79
C GLU A 150 -11.11 -43.15 -23.26
N ALA A 151 -9.92 -43.20 -22.68
CA ALA A 151 -8.94 -44.27 -22.97
C ALA A 151 -9.40 -45.67 -22.51
N ASN A 152 -10.24 -45.75 -21.48
CA ASN A 152 -10.69 -47.02 -20.90
C ASN A 152 -12.01 -47.55 -21.52
N ILE A 153 -12.73 -46.75 -22.32
CA ILE A 153 -13.99 -47.13 -22.99
C ILE A 153 -13.75 -47.71 -24.40
N LEU A 154 -12.53 -47.72 -24.93
CA LEU A 154 -12.22 -48.44 -26.17
C LEU A 154 -12.02 -49.93 -25.87
N PRO A 155 -12.95 -50.85 -26.22
CA PRO A 155 -12.71 -52.26 -26.07
C PRO A 155 -11.71 -52.67 -27.17
N SER A 156 -10.67 -53.40 -26.78
CA SER A 156 -10.05 -54.39 -27.65
C SER A 156 -11.13 -55.33 -28.17
N SER A 157 -11.72 -55.01 -29.31
CA SER A 157 -12.50 -55.95 -30.10
C SER A 157 -12.06 -55.81 -31.54
N HIS A 158 -11.07 -56.64 -31.90
CA HIS A 158 -11.05 -57.44 -33.13
C HIS A 158 -9.76 -58.29 -33.11
N HIS A 159 -9.85 -59.50 -32.52
CA HIS A 159 -8.90 -60.57 -32.81
C HIS A 159 -9.27 -61.20 -34.17
N HIS A 160 -8.29 -61.29 -35.08
CA HIS A 160 -8.11 -62.19 -36.24
C HIS A 160 -9.32 -62.41 -37.20
N HIS A 161 -9.24 -62.26 -38.52
CA HIS A 161 -8.25 -62.73 -39.49
C HIS A 161 -8.59 -62.17 -40.90
N HIS A 162 -7.61 -62.19 -41.82
CA HIS A 162 -7.69 -62.02 -43.29
C HIS A 162 -7.67 -60.61 -43.94
N HIS A 163 -6.48 -60.31 -44.51
CA HIS A 163 -6.17 -59.76 -45.83
C HIS A 163 -7.12 -58.79 -46.57
N HIS A 164 -6.47 -57.78 -47.16
CA HIS A 164 -6.87 -56.95 -48.32
C HIS A 164 -7.80 -55.75 -48.09
N LEU A 165 -7.22 -54.57 -47.88
CA LEU A 165 -7.08 -53.51 -48.91
C LEU A 165 -6.68 -52.19 -48.24
N ALA A 166 -5.49 -51.70 -48.59
CA ALA A 166 -5.03 -50.37 -48.24
C ALA A 166 -5.83 -49.33 -49.05
N LEU A 167 -6.73 -48.59 -48.39
CA LEU A 167 -7.33 -47.38 -48.95
C LEU A 167 -7.32 -46.27 -47.89
N LEU A 168 -6.32 -45.41 -48.05
CA LEU A 168 -6.36 -43.95 -47.89
C LEU A 168 -7.03 -43.42 -46.62
N THR A 169 -6.24 -43.28 -45.56
CA THR A 169 -6.47 -42.23 -44.56
C THR A 169 -5.39 -41.19 -44.71
N SER A 170 -5.81 -40.03 -45.19
CA SER A 170 -5.00 -38.82 -45.40
C SER A 170 -4.24 -38.44 -44.12
N SER A 171 -2.90 -38.46 -44.22
CA SER A 171 -1.98 -37.92 -43.22
C SER A 171 -2.12 -36.41 -43.12
N GLY A 172 -2.90 -35.95 -42.16
CA GLY A 172 -2.82 -34.59 -41.59
C GLY A 172 -1.98 -34.59 -40.32
N ALA A 173 -0.71 -34.97 -40.41
CA ALA A 173 0.22 -34.88 -39.28
C ALA A 173 0.63 -33.41 -39.07
N VAL A 174 -0.17 -32.65 -38.32
CA VAL A 174 0.33 -31.45 -37.64
C VAL A 174 1.13 -31.91 -36.44
N SER A 175 2.46 -31.89 -36.58
CA SER A 175 3.37 -31.96 -35.43
C SER A 175 3.07 -30.78 -34.50
N ILE A 176 2.34 -31.05 -33.44
CA ILE A 176 2.35 -30.18 -32.27
C ILE A 176 3.43 -30.76 -31.38
N ALA A 177 4.60 -30.10 -31.37
CA ALA A 177 5.67 -30.38 -30.45
C ALA A 177 5.08 -30.46 -29.02
N ALA A 178 5.36 -31.56 -28.32
CA ALA A 178 4.99 -31.70 -26.93
C ALA A 178 5.54 -30.50 -26.14
N PRO A 179 4.72 -29.81 -25.31
CA PRO A 179 5.25 -28.77 -24.46
C PRO A 179 6.27 -29.40 -23.49
N PRO A 180 7.43 -28.75 -23.26
CA PRO A 180 8.45 -29.28 -22.37
C PRO A 180 7.88 -29.47 -20.95
N PRO A 181 8.40 -30.44 -20.17
CA PRO A 181 7.99 -30.61 -18.78
C PRO A 181 8.21 -29.29 -18.02
N THR A 182 7.19 -28.84 -17.30
CA THR A 182 7.29 -27.68 -16.44
C THR A 182 8.27 -27.99 -15.30
N PRO A 183 9.24 -27.11 -15.01
CA PRO A 183 10.14 -27.31 -13.87
C PRO A 183 9.33 -27.28 -12.56
N PRO A 184 9.78 -28.01 -11.52
CA PRO A 184 9.12 -27.97 -10.22
C PRO A 184 9.10 -26.53 -9.66
N PRO A 185 8.12 -26.18 -8.82
CA PRO A 185 8.06 -24.86 -8.22
C PRO A 185 9.34 -24.61 -7.42
N THR A 186 10.11 -23.61 -7.83
CA THR A 186 11.22 -23.09 -7.04
C THR A 186 10.65 -22.49 -5.76
N THR A 187 10.97 -23.12 -4.64
CA THR A 187 10.72 -22.54 -3.31
C THR A 187 11.40 -21.17 -3.22
N PRO A 188 10.73 -20.13 -2.69
CA PRO A 188 11.38 -18.84 -2.49
C PRO A 188 12.59 -19.02 -1.54
N PRO A 189 13.69 -18.30 -1.76
CA PRO A 189 14.84 -18.35 -0.87
C PRO A 189 14.41 -17.94 0.55
N PRO A 190 14.99 -18.55 1.61
CA PRO A 190 14.71 -18.13 2.98
C PRO A 190 15.08 -16.65 3.17
N PRO A 191 14.34 -15.93 4.04
CA PRO A 191 14.69 -14.55 4.36
C PRO A 191 16.12 -14.50 4.93
N PRO A 192 16.87 -13.40 4.67
CA PRO A 192 18.19 -13.24 5.25
C PRO A 192 18.11 -13.31 6.77
N PRO A 193 19.11 -13.90 7.45
CA PRO A 193 19.14 -13.96 8.90
C PRO A 193 19.09 -12.53 9.45
N PHE A 194 18.21 -12.31 10.42
CA PHE A 194 18.19 -11.08 11.20
C PHE A 194 19.59 -10.82 11.76
N PRO A 195 20.07 -9.56 11.76
CA PRO A 195 21.33 -9.24 12.43
C PRO A 195 21.25 -9.71 13.88
N PRO A 196 22.33 -10.28 14.44
CA PRO A 196 22.32 -10.67 15.84
C PRO A 196 21.97 -9.43 16.66
N ASN A 197 20.94 -9.58 17.50
CA ASN A 197 20.61 -8.63 18.54
C ASN A 197 21.90 -8.38 19.33
N SER A 198 22.59 -7.28 19.02
CA SER A 198 23.70 -6.81 19.83
C SER A 198 23.05 -6.33 21.11
N SER A 199 22.89 -7.26 22.05
CA SER A 199 22.76 -6.96 23.46
C SER A 199 24.03 -6.24 23.87
N SER A 200 24.11 -4.94 23.55
CA SER A 200 25.02 -4.02 24.19
C SER A 200 24.54 -3.88 25.63
N SER A 201 24.98 -4.84 26.43
CA SER A 201 25.08 -4.72 27.88
C SER A 201 25.98 -3.52 28.14
N SER A 202 25.35 -2.35 28.22
CA SER A 202 25.98 -1.16 28.74
C SER A 202 26.28 -1.47 30.21
N MET A 203 27.54 -1.82 30.48
CA MET A 203 28.12 -1.83 31.81
C MET A 203 28.05 -0.41 32.37
N TYR A 204 26.92 -0.06 32.96
CA TYR A 204 26.89 0.99 33.97
C TYR A 204 27.67 0.46 35.16
N ASN A 205 28.91 0.94 35.30
CA ASN A 205 29.60 0.95 36.58
C ASN A 205 28.75 1.79 37.55
N GLN A 206 27.91 1.13 38.34
CA GLN A 206 27.39 1.69 39.56
C GLN A 206 28.32 1.28 40.70
N THR A 207 28.98 2.31 41.21
CA THR A 207 29.79 2.35 42.41
C THR A 207 29.06 1.66 43.56
N ILE A 208 29.68 0.61 44.10
CA ILE A 208 29.25 -0.08 45.32
C ILE A 208 29.28 0.92 46.47
N THR A 209 28.11 1.24 47.01
CA THR A 209 27.97 1.73 48.38
C THR A 209 27.05 0.77 49.12
N SER A 210 27.61 0.19 50.18
CA SER A 210 27.03 -0.75 51.12
C SER A 210 25.90 -0.14 51.95
N ALA A 211 24.78 -0.86 52.10
CA ALA A 211 24.18 -1.19 53.40
C ALA A 211 22.80 -1.87 53.27
N ALA A 212 22.64 -2.94 54.04
CA ALA A 212 21.42 -3.45 54.70
C ALA A 212 20.25 -4.04 53.88
N ASP A 213 20.11 -5.36 54.02
CA ASP A 213 18.92 -6.08 54.48
C ASP A 213 17.54 -5.77 53.87
N TYR A 214 16.98 -6.73 53.11
CA TYR A 214 15.70 -7.34 53.48
C TYR A 214 15.45 -8.64 52.69
N SER A 215 14.94 -9.64 53.40
CA SER A 215 14.70 -11.00 52.96
C SER A 215 13.39 -11.17 52.17
N THR A 216 13.40 -12.15 51.26
CA THR A 216 12.33 -13.12 50.93
C THR A 216 10.90 -12.81 51.41
N ILE A 217 9.95 -12.64 50.48
CA ILE A 217 8.57 -13.19 50.61
C ILE A 217 8.13 -13.75 49.24
N SER A 218 7.61 -14.97 49.30
CA SER A 218 6.99 -15.73 48.22
C SER A 218 5.47 -15.50 48.21
N SER A 219 4.86 -15.82 47.06
CA SER A 219 3.47 -16.29 46.91
C SER A 219 2.33 -15.27 46.80
N SER A 220 1.68 -15.38 45.64
CA SER A 220 0.22 -15.37 45.40
C SER A 220 -0.58 -14.18 45.89
N ASP A 221 -1.07 -13.37 44.94
CA ASP A 221 -2.51 -13.13 44.86
C ASP A 221 -2.96 -12.70 43.47
N ASN A 222 -4.09 -13.28 43.08
CA ASN A 222 -4.76 -13.26 41.80
C ASN A 222 -5.94 -12.28 41.94
N VAL A 223 -5.96 -11.16 41.21
CA VAL A 223 -7.15 -10.30 41.17
C VAL A 223 -7.47 -9.92 39.72
N SER A 224 -8.55 -10.51 39.23
CA SER A 224 -9.22 -10.18 37.98
C SER A 224 -9.97 -8.84 38.13
N TYR A 225 -9.68 -7.88 37.25
CA TYR A 225 -10.38 -6.60 37.21
C TYR A 225 -11.04 -6.41 35.84
N PHE A 226 -12.34 -6.74 35.77
CA PHE A 226 -13.28 -6.17 34.82
C PHE A 226 -14.57 -5.88 35.58
N GLY A 227 -14.94 -4.60 35.60
CA GLY A 227 -16.26 -4.06 35.90
C GLY A 227 -16.49 -2.92 34.93
#